data_AF-A0A259IG91-F1
#
_entry.id   AF-A0A259IG91-F1
#
_cell.length_a   1.000
_cell.length_b   1.000
_cell.length_c   1.000
_cell.angle_alpha   90.00
_cell.angle_beta   90.00
_cell.angle_gamma   90.00
#
_symmetry.space_group_name_H-M   'P 1'
#
loop_
_entity.id
_entity.type
_entity.pdbx_description
1 polymer ?
#
loop_
_entity_poly.entity_id
_entity_poly.type
_entity_poly.pdbx_seq_one_letter_code
_entity_poly.pdbx_strand_id
1 'polypeptide(L)' 'MPTDAPASYEAECASCHMAYPPALLSEQSWKNVMSGLSKHFGTDASVDAKTQTEITSWLVKNAATRQKYSET' A
#
# COMPACT_ATOMS: atom_id res chain seq x y z
N MET A 1 11.76 -5.35 0.99
CA MET A 1 10.36 -5.63 1.41
C MET A 1 10.38 -6.10 2.85
N PRO A 2 9.42 -5.68 3.72
CA PRO A 2 9.25 -6.30 5.04
C PRO A 2 8.91 -7.80 4.91
N THR A 3 9.41 -8.62 5.84
CA THR A 3 9.21 -10.09 5.81
C THR A 3 7.83 -10.53 6.30
N ASP A 4 7.04 -9.61 6.87
CA ASP A 4 5.68 -9.85 7.36
C ASP A 4 4.60 -9.41 6.35
N ALA A 5 4.96 -9.27 5.06
CA ALA A 5 4.02 -8.94 4.00
C ALA A 5 2.94 -10.03 3.88
N PRO A 6 1.64 -9.67 3.90
CA PRO A 6 0.59 -10.65 3.68
C PRO A 6 0.67 -11.17 2.24
N ALA A 7 0.39 -12.45 2.02
CA ALA A 7 0.44 -13.06 0.69
C ALA A 7 -0.52 -12.37 -0.31
N SER A 8 -1.64 -11.84 0.20
CA SER A 8 -2.59 -11.04 -0.56
C SER A 8 -1.97 -9.78 -1.15
N TYR A 9 -0.96 -9.17 -0.51
CA TYR A 9 -0.34 -7.97 -1.02
C TYR A 9 0.37 -8.21 -2.35
N GLU A 10 1.17 -9.27 -2.44
CA GLU A 10 1.88 -9.59 -3.68
C GLU A 10 0.92 -10.09 -4.76
N ALA A 11 -0.06 -10.93 -4.39
CA ALA A 11 -1.06 -11.43 -5.33
C ALA A 11 -1.89 -10.30 -5.98
N GLU A 12 -2.39 -9.37 -5.16
CA GLU A 12 -3.28 -8.31 -5.64
C GLU A 12 -2.51 -7.13 -6.23
N CYS A 13 -1.48 -6.63 -5.53
CA CYS A 13 -0.77 -5.41 -5.92
C CYS A 13 0.37 -5.66 -6.93
N ALA A 14 0.75 -6.92 -7.21
CA ALA A 14 1.68 -7.26 -8.29
C ALA A 14 0.97 -7.71 -9.59
N SER A 15 -0.37 -7.71 -9.63
CA SER A 15 -1.15 -8.21 -10.78
C SER A 15 -1.00 -7.37 -12.05
N CYS A 16 -0.78 -6.05 -11.90
CA CYS A 16 -0.69 -5.09 -13.01
C CYS A 16 0.65 -4.34 -13.10
N HIS A 17 1.35 -4.19 -11.98
CA HIS A 17 2.66 -3.52 -11.87
C HIS A 17 3.48 -4.20 -10.79
N MET A 18 4.73 -3.78 -10.55
CA MET A 18 5.49 -4.31 -9.42
C MET A 18 4.82 -3.97 -8.07
N ALA A 19 4.88 -4.86 -7.08
CA ALA A 19 4.43 -4.55 -5.72
C ALA A 19 5.37 -3.50 -5.09
N TYR A 20 4.86 -2.29 -4.89
CA TYR A 20 5.64 -1.15 -4.41
C TYR A 20 6.00 -1.27 -2.91
N PRO A 21 7.26 -1.09 -2.50
CA PRO A 21 7.61 -1.10 -1.09
C PRO A 21 6.78 -0.12 -0.25
N PRO A 22 6.25 -0.52 0.92
CA PRO A 22 5.38 0.34 1.73
C PRO A 22 6.07 1.62 2.21
N ALA A 23 7.40 1.61 2.35
CA ALA A 23 8.19 2.77 2.74
C ALA A 23 8.29 3.87 1.66
N LEU A 24 7.70 3.71 0.48
CA LEU A 24 7.73 4.73 -0.58
C LEU A 24 6.72 5.86 -0.36
N LEU A 25 5.62 5.58 0.34
CA LEU A 25 4.54 6.55 0.55
C LEU A 25 4.25 6.73 2.04
N SER A 26 3.69 7.89 2.38
CA SER A 26 3.17 8.16 3.72
C SER A 26 1.94 7.30 4.03
N GLU A 27 1.63 7.12 5.31
CA GLU A 27 0.41 6.46 5.75
C GLU A 27 -0.85 7.05 5.09
N GLN A 28 -0.95 8.38 5.01
CA GLN A 28 -2.10 9.03 4.41
C GLN A 28 -2.21 8.76 2.91
N SER A 29 -1.07 8.75 2.21
CA SER A 29 -1.01 8.43 0.78
C SER A 29 -1.48 7.00 0.52
N TRP A 30 -1.06 6.02 1.33
CA TRP A 30 -1.52 4.64 1.22
C TRP A 30 -3.02 4.50 1.50
N LYS A 31 -3.55 5.17 2.54
CA LYS A 31 -4.98 5.17 2.81
C LYS A 31 -5.79 5.71 1.63
N ASN A 32 -5.31 6.76 0.96
CA ASN A 32 -5.97 7.34 -0.21
C ASN A 32 -5.94 6.38 -1.41
N VAL A 33 -4.82 5.69 -1.64
CA VAL A 33 -4.72 4.66 -2.70
C VAL A 33 -5.71 3.53 -2.43
N MET A 34 -5.70 3.00 -1.20
CA MET A 34 -6.53 1.85 -0.85
C MET A 34 -8.02 2.19 -0.83
N SER A 35 -8.44 3.40 -0.45
CA SER A 35 -9.86 3.79 -0.54
C SER A 35 -10.36 4.05 -1.96
N GLY A 36 -9.44 4.25 -2.91
CA GLY A 36 -9.71 4.61 -4.30
C GLY A 36 -9.54 3.48 -5.32
N LEU A 37 -9.49 2.21 -4.90
CA LEU A 37 -9.14 1.08 -5.78
C LEU A 37 -10.06 0.91 -7.00
N SER A 38 -11.34 1.27 -6.91
CA SER A 38 -12.27 1.22 -8.06
C SER A 38 -11.93 2.22 -9.17
N LYS A 39 -11.04 3.19 -8.91
CA LYS A 39 -10.56 4.21 -9.84
C LYS A 39 -9.03 4.29 -9.81
N HIS A 40 -8.38 3.14 -9.79
CA HIS A 40 -6.93 3.01 -9.68
C HIS A 40 -6.24 3.24 -11.03
N PHE A 41 -5.90 4.50 -11.32
CA PHE A 41 -5.15 4.92 -12.52
C PHE A 41 -5.77 4.45 -13.85
N GLY A 42 -7.10 4.56 -13.96
CA GLY A 42 -7.84 4.17 -15.16
C GLY A 42 -8.27 2.70 -15.19
N THR A 43 -7.98 1.93 -14.14
CA THR A 43 -8.41 0.54 -13.96
C THR A 43 -9.19 0.37 -12.66
N ASP A 44 -10.10 -0.60 -12.62
CA ASP A 44 -10.71 -1.06 -11.37
C ASP A 44 -9.81 -2.15 -10.77
N ALA A 45 -9.14 -1.81 -9.67
CA ALA A 45 -8.30 -2.71 -8.87
C ALA A 45 -8.97 -3.07 -7.55
N SER A 46 -10.31 -3.03 -7.51
CA SER A 46 -11.07 -3.38 -6.31
C SER A 46 -10.81 -4.82 -5.90
N VAL A 47 -10.75 -5.02 -4.59
CA VAL A 47 -10.62 -6.31 -3.92
C VAL A 47 -11.74 -6.41 -2.88
N ASP A 48 -11.97 -7.60 -2.33
CA ASP A 48 -12.95 -7.74 -1.27
C ASP A 48 -12.53 -6.95 -0.01
N ALA A 49 -13.52 -6.56 0.80
CA ALA A 49 -13.30 -5.68 1.94
C ALA A 49 -12.32 -6.24 2.99
N LYS A 50 -12.25 -7.57 3.15
CA LYS A 50 -11.33 -8.21 4.09
C LYS A 50 -9.90 -8.07 3.59
N THR A 51 -9.66 -8.36 2.32
CA THR A 51 -8.36 -8.21 1.66
C THR A 51 -7.90 -6.76 1.66
N GLN A 52 -8.81 -5.83 1.34
CA GLN A 52 -8.52 -4.39 1.39
C GLN A 52 -8.06 -3.94 2.78
N THR A 53 -8.74 -4.41 3.83
CA THR A 53 -8.42 -4.06 5.22
C THR A 53 -7.07 -4.62 5.66
N GLU A 54 -6.79 -5.88 5.34
CA GLU A 54 -5.51 -6.53 5.64
C GLU A 54 -4.33 -5.79 4.98
N ILE A 55 -4.42 -5.56 3.67
CA ILE A 55 -3.38 -4.87 2.90
C ILE A 55 -3.19 -3.44 3.40
N THR A 56 -4.28 -2.69 3.61
CA THR A 56 -4.21 -1.31 4.11
C THR A 56 -3.50 -1.24 5.46
N SER A 57 -3.83 -2.17 6.37
CA SER A 57 -3.22 -2.21 7.70
C SER A 57 -1.72 -2.46 7.63
N TRP A 58 -1.28 -3.38 6.77
CA TRP A 58 0.13 -3.68 6.59
C TRP A 58 0.89 -2.53 5.90
N LEU A 59 0.32 -1.92 4.86
CA LEU A 59 0.90 -0.77 4.17
C LEU A 59 1.10 0.41 5.12
N VAL A 60 0.08 0.72 5.94
CA VAL A 60 0.12 1.80 6.91
C VAL A 60 1.16 1.53 8.01
N LYS A 61 1.20 0.31 8.55
CA LYS A 61 2.17 -0.10 9.58
C LYS A 61 3.62 0.08 9.12
N ASN A 62 3.88 -0.16 7.84
CA ASN A 62 5.22 -0.12 7.23
C ASN A 62 5.45 1.13 6.35
N ALA A 63 4.57 2.12 6.44
CA ALA A 63 4.64 3.33 5.63
C ALA A 63 5.91 4.15 5.93
N ALA A 64 6.24 5.07 5.04
CA ALA A 64 7.29 6.05 5.28
C ALA A 64 6.98 6.82 6.57
N THR A 65 7.82 6.66 7.60
CA THR A 65 7.77 7.51 8.78
C THR A 65 8.49 8.82 8.45
N ARG A 66 8.05 9.93 9.05
CA ARG A 66 8.82 11.18 8.98
C ARG A 66 10.12 10.98 9.78
N GLN A 67 11.14 10.41 9.16
CA GLN A 67 12.51 10.76 9.50
C GLN A 67 12.59 12.26 9.20
N LYS A 68 12.63 13.09 10.26
CA LYS A 68 12.96 14.50 10.09
C LYS A 68 14.30 14.50 9.37
N TYR A 69 14.30 14.89 8.11
CA TYR A 69 15.52 15.28 7.43
C TYR A 69 16.02 16.50 8.23
N SER A 70 16.92 16.26 9.18
CA SER A 70 17.70 17.33 9.79
C SER A 70 18.81 17.59 8.79
N GLU A 71 18.55 18.51 7.87
CA GLU A 71 19.66 19.16 7.18
C GLU A 71 20.48 19.87 8.26
N THR A 72 21.76 19.50 8.35
CA THR A 72 22.75 20.20 9.18
C THR A 72 23.41 21.25 8.32
#